data_AF-A0A838ILB8-F1
#
_entry.id   AF-A0A838ILB8-F1
#
_cell.length_a   1.000
_cell.length_b   1.000
_cell.length_c   1.000
_cell.angle_alpha   90.00
_cell.angle_beta   90.00
_cell.angle_gamma   90.00
#
_symmetry.space_group_name_H-M   'P 1'
#
loop_
_entity.id
_entity.type
_entity.pdbx_description
1 polymer ?
#
loop_
_entity_poly.entity_id
_entity_poly.type
_entity_poly.pdbx_seq_one_letter_code
_entity_poly.pdbx_strand_id
1 'polypeptide(L)' 'MINLGTFENPETGKIERDMAAARNIIQILVMLEQKTRGNLEAEEQRLIQSLIYDLKLAYVEANKGKQ' A
#
# COMPACT_ATOMS: atom_id res chain seq x y z
N MET A 1 -2.54 -18.98 5.80
CA MET A 1 -2.53 -17.93 6.84
C MET A 1 -1.27 -17.11 6.65
N ILE A 2 -1.38 -15.93 6.03
CA ILE A 2 -0.27 -14.99 5.91
C ILE A 2 -0.26 -14.22 7.24
N ASN A 3 0.74 -14.49 8.05
CA ASN A 3 0.92 -13.82 9.33
C ASN A 3 1.46 -12.42 9.03
N LEU A 4 0.57 -11.43 9.02
CA LEU A 4 0.92 -10.01 8.94
C LEU A 4 1.68 -9.67 10.21
N GLY A 5 3.02 -9.79 10.18
CA GLY A 5 3.95 -9.58 11.29
C GLY A 5 3.49 -8.54 12.31
N THR A 6 2.74 -9.00 13.31
CA THR A 6 2.42 -8.26 14.51
C THR A 6 3.62 -8.32 15.42
N PHE A 7 4.68 -7.61 15.05
CA PHE A 7 5.68 -7.21 16.03
C PHE A 7 5.15 -5.93 16.68
N GLU A 8 4.52 -6.09 17.85
CA GLU A 8 4.30 -4.98 18.77
C GLU A 8 5.66 -4.38 19.09
N ASN A 9 5.82 -3.06 18.90
CA ASN A 9 7.02 -2.35 19.36
C ASN A 9 7.04 -2.42 20.90
N PRO A 10 7.95 -3.21 21.52
CA PRO A 10 7.93 -3.47 22.95
C PRO A 10 8.29 -2.24 23.79
N GLU A 11 8.81 -1.17 23.18
CA GLU A 11 9.17 0.07 23.87
C GLU A 11 8.01 1.07 23.97
N THR A 12 7.02 1.01 23.06
CA THR A 12 5.99 2.06 22.98
C THR A 12 4.55 1.56 23.03
N GLY A 13 4.31 0.26 22.76
CA GLY A 13 2.96 -0.31 22.69
C GLY A 13 2.07 0.32 21.62
N LYS A 14 2.65 1.09 20.68
CA LYS A 14 1.92 1.77 19.61
C LYS A 14 2.14 1.05 18.29
N ILE A 15 1.06 0.90 17.52
CA ILE A 15 1.13 0.55 16.11
C ILE A 15 1.78 1.74 15.39
N GLU A 16 3.09 1.67 15.15
CA GLU A 16 3.80 2.67 14.36
C GLU A 16 3.41 2.52 12.89
N ARG A 17 2.44 3.33 12.47
CA ARG A 17 2.10 3.47 11.05
C ARG A 17 3.19 4.31 10.37
N ASP A 18 4.14 3.65 9.72
CA ASP A 18 5.12 4.32 8.86
C ASP A 18 4.46 4.75 7.54
N MET A 19 3.95 5.98 7.55
CA MET A 19 3.35 6.61 6.39
C MET A 19 4.37 6.86 5.27
N ALA A 20 5.65 7.01 5.57
CA ALA A 20 6.67 7.20 4.55
C ALA A 20 6.91 5.89 3.79
N ALA A 21 7.01 4.77 4.51
CA ALA A 21 7.09 3.44 3.91
C ALA A 21 5.85 3.12 3.08
N ALA A 22 4.64 3.38 3.59
CA ALA A 22 3.40 3.14 2.86
C ALA A 22 3.34 3.95 1.55
N ARG A 23 3.73 5.23 1.58
CA ARG A 23 3.84 6.08 0.38
C ARG A 23 4.83 5.49 -0.63
N ASN A 24 6.00 5.05 -0.18
CA ASN A 24 7.02 4.46 -1.06
C ASN A 24 6.53 3.18 -1.75
N ILE A 25 5.83 2.31 -1.01
CA ILE A 25 5.24 1.09 -1.58
C ILE A 25 4.22 1.44 -2.68
N ILE A 26 3.33 2.40 -2.43
CA ILE A 26 2.37 2.87 -3.44
C ILE A 26 3.09 3.40 -4.69
N GLN A 27 4.17 4.16 -4.52
CA GLN A 27 4.97 4.67 -5.65
C GLN A 27 5.63 3.54 -6.45
N ILE A 28 6.17 2.53 -5.77
CA ILE A 28 6.76 1.35 -6.44
C ILE A 28 5.70 0.61 -7.25
N LEU A 29 4.51 0.38 -6.69
CA LEU A 29 3.41 -0.28 -7.40
C LEU A 29 2.96 0.52 -8.63
N VAL A 30 2.86 1.84 -8.53
CA VAL A 30 2.56 2.72 -9.67
C VAL A 30 3.66 2.62 -10.73
N MET A 31 4.92 2.61 -10.33
CA MET A 31 6.04 2.46 -11.27
C MET A 31 6.02 1.11 -11.98
N LEU A 32 5.67 0.03 -11.26
CA LEU A 32 5.55 -1.30 -11.84
C LEU A 32 4.39 -1.36 -12.84
N GLU A 33 3.21 -0.83 -12.50
CA GLU A 33 2.08 -0.75 -13.43
C GLU A 33 2.45 -0.03 -14.73
N GLN A 34 3.19 1.07 -14.63
CA GLN A 34 3.66 1.81 -15.80
C GLN A 34 4.65 0.99 -16.65
N LYS A 35 5.57 0.28 -16.01
CA LYS A 35 6.59 -0.55 -16.69
C LYS A 35 6.02 -1.83 -17.29
N THR A 36 4.94 -2.37 -16.73
CA THR A 36 4.29 -3.59 -17.24
C THR A 36 3.17 -3.29 -18.22
N ARG A 37 2.79 -2.01 -18.40
CA ARG A 37 1.75 -1.60 -19.35
C ARG A 37 2.03 -2.14 -20.76
N GLY A 38 1.02 -2.79 -21.35
CA GLY A 38 1.13 -3.44 -22.66
C GLY A 38 1.55 -4.91 -22.61
N ASN A 39 2.04 -5.39 -21.45
CA ASN A 39 2.32 -6.81 -21.19
C ASN A 39 1.27 -7.47 -20.29
N LEU A 40 0.28 -6.70 -19.82
CA LEU A 40 -0.79 -7.17 -18.94
C LEU A 40 -2.04 -7.51 -19.75
N GLU A 41 -2.72 -8.57 -19.34
CA GLU A 41 -4.09 -8.84 -19.76
C GLU A 41 -5.05 -7.81 -19.14
N ALA A 42 -6.23 -7.65 -19.74
CA ALA A 42 -7.20 -6.65 -19.30
C ALA A 42 -7.65 -6.86 -17.84
N GLU A 43 -7.69 -8.10 -17.38
CA GLU A 43 -8.03 -8.44 -15.99
C GLU A 43 -6.91 -8.10 -15.01
N GLU A 44 -5.66 -8.42 -15.35
CA GLU A 44 -4.48 -8.07 -14.54
C GLU A 44 -4.34 -6.56 -14.40
N GLN A 45 -4.57 -5.80 -15.49
CA GLN A 45 -4.54 -4.35 -15.45
C GLN A 45 -5.63 -3.79 -14.50
N ARG A 46 -6.86 -4.31 -14.57
CA ARG A 46 -7.94 -3.91 -13.66
C ARG A 46 -7.61 -4.24 -12.20
N LEU A 47 -7.05 -5.43 -11.95
CA LEU A 47 -6.65 -5.86 -10.62
C LEU A 47 -5.59 -4.92 -10.02
N ILE A 48 -4.52 -4.64 -10.77
CA ILE A 48 -3.45 -3.76 -10.31
C ILE A 48 -3.98 -2.34 -10.04
N GLN A 49 -4.84 -1.82 -10.92
CA GLN A 49 -5.45 -0.51 -10.73
C GLN A 49 -6.35 -0.45 -9.48
N SER A 50 -7.16 -1.49 -9.23
CA SER A 50 -7.97 -1.58 -8.01
C SER A 50 -7.09 -1.59 -6.76
N LEU A 51 -6.05 -2.43 -6.75
CA LEU A 51 -5.13 -2.53 -5.61
C LEU A 51 -4.43 -1.19 -5.30
N ILE A 52 -3.94 -0.50 -6.34
CA ILE A 52 -3.31 0.81 -6.18
C ILE A 52 -4.32 1.84 -5.65
N TYR A 53 -5.57 1.79 -6.12
CA TYR A 53 -6.63 2.68 -5.65
C TYR A 53 -6.95 2.44 -4.16
N ASP A 54 -7.18 1.19 -3.77
CA ASP A 54 -7.52 0.82 -2.40
C ASP A 54 -6.40 1.19 -1.43
N LEU A 55 -5.13 0.95 -1.81
CA LEU A 55 -3.98 1.35 -1.01
C LEU A 55 -3.85 2.87 -0.85
N LYS A 56 -4.14 3.65 -1.91
CA LYS A 56 -4.17 5.12 -1.84
C LYS A 56 -5.28 5.62 -0.93
N LEU A 57 -6.46 5.02 -0.99
CA LEU A 57 -7.59 5.38 -0.14
C LEU A 57 -7.26 5.10 1.33
N ALA A 58 -6.81 3.89 1.64
CA ALA A 58 -6.37 3.51 2.97
C ALA A 58 -5.26 4.43 3.52
N TYR A 59 -4.31 4.83 2.65
CA TYR A 59 -3.27 5.80 3.01
C TYR A 59 -3.85 7.17 3.39
N VAL A 60 -4.78 7.70 2.58
CA VAL A 60 -5.43 8.98 2.84
C VAL A 60 -6.26 8.93 4.12
N GLU A 61 -7.04 7.87 4.34
CA GLU A 61 -7.85 7.68 5.55
C GLU A 61 -6.97 7.60 6.80
N ALA A 62 -5.89 6.81 6.74
CA ALA A 62 -4.94 6.70 7.82
C ALA A 62 -4.20 8.03 8.09
N ASN A 63 -4.03 8.88 7.08
CA ASN A 63 -3.44 10.21 7.22
C ASN A 63 -4.44 11.27 7.74
N LYS A 64 -5.74 11.12 7.46
CA LYS A 64 -6.79 12.00 8.00
C LYS A 64 -6.98 11.85 9.51
N GLY A 65 -6.72 10.66 10.07
CA GLY A 65 -6.75 10.42 11.52
C GLY A 65 -5.59 11.05 12.31
N LYS A 66 -4.71 11.84 11.68
CA LYS A 66 -3.58 12.56 12.29
C LYS A 66 -3.77 14.09 12.32
N GLN A 67 -4.94 14.62 11.94
CA GLN A 67 -5.27 16.05 12.08
C GLN A 67 -6.01 16.34 13.38
#